data_AF-A0A117J4X2-F1
#
_entry.id   AF-A0A117J4X2-F1
#
_cell.length_a   1.000
_cell.length_b   1.000
_cell.length_c   1.000
_cell.angle_alpha   90.00
_cell.angle_beta   90.00
_cell.angle_gamma   90.00
#
_symmetry.space_group_name_H-M   'P 1'
#
loop_
_entity.id
_entity.type
_entity.pdbx_description
1 polymer ?
#
loop_
_entity_poly.entity_id
_entity_poly.type
_entity_poly.pdbx_seq_one_letter_code
_entity_poly.pdbx_strand_id
1 'polypeptide(L)'
;MSKAARARLMNQVNRAAAGLAFFSPDAEKDERVASRMAAAGDLVRVCPRVYASPSDWEGLRPDAQHLWLARALQDKHPSWVFCGTTAALIHGLSVSYYQLDRIMLAVGPHGHSGRMGTLRRMETSASNVAAIDGLRVTPILQTVFDCMRWMPFSEGLVVADSALRAGLVEKDQLIEYVLSRGRGVRGAAQAYVCALHADGRAENGGESLSRATMLELGFACPELQVEVPNPLNPDHPYRLDFAWRLANGQLIGEEHDGFEKYTNMEMLAGGSTLDALVAERQRESHIAAAGIRVLRFTARQRCDKVYMWRLLSTYGVPWVGTPKEIASPRAAARLLARARQQRRNEQWIRNHLQGTLQMQLGSCLVNIEVIQGPWHRRSAGRRTKRPEAGNPAAADLLPGTVEKNLDK
;
A
#
# COMPACT_ATOMS: atom_id res chain seq x y z
N MET A 1 48.92 -7.51 -9.61
CA MET A 1 48.43 -6.64 -8.50
C MET A 1 49.22 -6.98 -7.26
N SER A 2 49.63 -6.02 -6.42
CA SER A 2 50.41 -6.36 -5.21
C SER A 2 49.50 -6.94 -4.10
N LYS A 3 50.02 -7.93 -3.36
CA LYS A 3 49.30 -8.57 -2.24
C LYS A 3 48.86 -7.55 -1.19
N ALA A 4 49.72 -6.56 -0.91
CA ALA A 4 49.43 -5.45 0.01
C ALA A 4 48.27 -4.56 -0.45
N ALA A 5 48.17 -4.25 -1.75
CA ALA A 5 47.06 -3.44 -2.27
C ALA A 5 45.71 -4.16 -2.14
N ARG A 6 45.67 -5.47 -2.41
CA ARG A 6 44.49 -6.32 -2.24
C ARG A 6 44.06 -6.41 -0.76
N ALA A 7 45.00 -6.68 0.14
CA ALA A 7 44.72 -6.76 1.58
C ALA A 7 44.19 -5.43 2.15
N ARG A 8 44.80 -4.30 1.76
CA ARG A 8 44.30 -2.96 2.17
C ARG A 8 42.87 -2.72 1.69
N LEU A 9 42.53 -3.11 0.45
CA LEU A 9 41.20 -2.90 -0.11
C LEU A 9 40.15 -3.77 0.61
N MET A 10 40.45 -5.04 0.91
CA MET A 10 39.53 -5.86 1.73
C MET A 10 39.32 -5.28 3.14
N ASN A 11 40.35 -4.69 3.74
CA ASN A 11 40.21 -3.96 5.01
C ASN A 11 39.39 -2.67 4.91
N GLN A 12 39.14 -2.12 3.70
CA GLN A 12 38.19 -1.04 3.47
C GLN A 12 36.77 -1.60 3.23
N VAL A 13 36.64 -2.70 2.48
CA VAL A 13 35.37 -3.42 2.27
C VAL A 13 34.76 -3.88 3.59
N ASN A 14 35.54 -4.55 4.44
CA ASN A 14 35.08 -5.02 5.75
C ASN A 14 34.70 -3.86 6.68
N ARG A 15 35.35 -2.68 6.53
CA ARG A 15 34.98 -1.47 7.28
C ARG A 15 33.68 -0.85 6.79
N ALA A 16 33.42 -0.86 5.48
CA ALA A 16 32.13 -0.43 4.94
C ALA A 16 30.99 -1.38 5.41
N ALA A 17 31.23 -2.70 5.37
CA ALA A 17 30.28 -3.70 5.85
C ALA A 17 29.95 -3.55 7.35
N ALA A 18 30.95 -3.25 8.19
CA ALA A 18 30.75 -2.92 9.60
C ALA A 18 29.91 -1.64 9.82
N GLY A 19 29.89 -0.72 8.85
CA GLY A 19 29.00 0.44 8.79
C GLY A 19 27.67 0.18 8.07
N LEU A 20 27.33 -1.09 7.81
CA LEU A 20 26.14 -1.52 7.06
C LEU A 20 26.05 -0.92 5.65
N ALA A 21 27.17 -0.75 4.96
CA ALA A 21 27.25 -0.14 3.64
C ALA A 21 28.16 -0.95 2.69
N PHE A 22 27.89 -0.85 1.39
CA PHE A 22 28.84 -1.36 0.38
C PHE A 22 30.01 -0.39 0.17
N PHE A 23 31.15 -0.92 -0.27
CA PHE A 23 32.36 -0.13 -0.47
C PHE A 23 32.31 0.68 -1.78
N SER A 24 32.41 2.00 -1.66
CA SER A 24 32.60 2.94 -2.77
C SER A 24 34.03 3.52 -2.68
N PRO A 25 34.91 3.29 -3.66
CA PRO A 25 36.26 3.86 -3.64
C PRO A 25 36.26 5.35 -4.04
N ASP A 26 36.81 6.22 -3.19
CA ASP A 26 37.01 7.64 -3.49
C ASP A 26 38.16 7.88 -4.48
N ALA A 27 39.28 7.18 -4.25
CA ALA A 27 40.49 7.34 -5.04
C ALA A 27 40.43 6.49 -6.32
N GLU A 28 40.78 7.09 -7.46
CA GLU A 28 40.78 6.38 -8.76
C GLU A 28 41.72 5.16 -8.78
N LYS A 29 42.83 5.22 -8.02
CA LYS A 29 43.74 4.09 -7.81
C LYS A 29 43.04 2.90 -7.15
N ASP A 30 42.14 3.17 -6.21
CA ASP A 30 41.43 2.15 -5.43
C ASP A 30 40.27 1.60 -6.26
N GLU A 31 39.58 2.42 -7.05
CA GLU A 31 38.63 1.98 -8.08
C GLU A 31 39.28 1.02 -9.10
N ARG A 32 40.47 1.35 -9.62
CA ARG A 32 41.21 0.48 -10.56
C ARG A 32 41.61 -0.86 -9.92
N VAL A 33 41.83 -0.90 -8.60
CA VAL A 33 42.12 -2.14 -7.84
C VAL A 33 40.83 -2.93 -7.59
N ALA A 34 39.77 -2.29 -7.10
CA ALA A 34 38.46 -2.90 -6.88
C ALA A 34 37.86 -3.50 -8.15
N SER A 35 37.96 -2.79 -9.28
CA SER A 35 37.55 -3.25 -10.60
C SER A 35 38.27 -4.54 -11.03
N ARG A 36 39.58 -4.64 -10.77
CA ARG A 36 40.37 -5.86 -11.05
C ARG A 36 40.06 -7.01 -10.11
N MET A 37 39.81 -6.72 -8.83
CA MET A 37 39.37 -7.70 -7.84
C MET A 37 38.00 -8.27 -8.19
N ALA A 38 37.06 -7.42 -8.64
CA ALA A 38 35.77 -7.88 -9.13
C ALA A 38 35.88 -8.73 -10.41
N ALA A 39 36.74 -8.36 -11.35
CA ALA A 39 37.02 -9.18 -12.54
C ALA A 39 37.69 -10.53 -12.22
N ALA A 40 38.31 -10.67 -11.04
CA ALA A 40 38.90 -11.91 -10.54
C ALA A 40 37.96 -12.72 -9.62
N GLY A 41 36.72 -12.26 -9.38
CA GLY A 41 35.77 -12.89 -8.46
C GLY A 41 36.01 -12.62 -6.98
N ASP A 42 37.00 -11.79 -6.62
CA ASP A 42 37.30 -11.43 -5.22
C ASP A 42 36.25 -10.49 -4.60
N LEU A 43 35.48 -9.78 -5.44
CA LEU A 43 34.43 -8.83 -5.07
C LEU A 43 33.26 -8.94 -6.03
N VAL A 44 32.07 -8.61 -5.57
CA VAL A 44 30.90 -8.40 -6.43
C VAL A 44 30.80 -6.91 -6.75
N ARG A 45 30.76 -6.53 -8.04
CA ARG A 45 30.41 -5.16 -8.45
C ARG A 45 28.89 -5.02 -8.42
N VAL A 46 28.36 -4.39 -7.38
CA VAL A 46 26.92 -4.15 -7.19
C VAL A 46 26.41 -3.10 -8.16
N CYS A 47 27.15 -2.01 -8.35
CA CYS A 47 26.87 -0.99 -9.37
C CYS A 47 28.16 -0.24 -9.77
N PRO A 48 28.11 0.76 -10.69
CA PRO A 48 29.30 1.51 -11.08
C PRO A 48 30.05 2.16 -9.90
N ARG A 49 31.26 1.66 -9.63
CA ARG A 49 32.11 2.01 -8.49
C ARG A 49 31.52 1.72 -7.10
N VAL A 50 30.70 0.67 -6.96
CA VAL A 50 30.25 0.15 -5.65
C VAL A 50 30.45 -1.36 -5.63
N TYR A 51 31.09 -1.85 -4.57
CA TYR A 51 31.56 -3.23 -4.43
C TYR A 51 31.18 -3.84 -3.08
N ALA A 52 30.90 -5.14 -3.08
CA ALA A 52 30.65 -5.96 -1.90
C ALA A 52 31.62 -7.14 -1.87
N SER A 53 31.83 -7.76 -0.70
CA SER A 53 32.37 -9.12 -0.69
C SER A 53 31.30 -10.10 -1.22
N PRO A 54 31.68 -11.25 -1.81
CA PRO A 54 30.71 -12.25 -2.22
C PRO A 54 29.84 -12.75 -1.05
N SER A 55 30.44 -12.96 0.13
CA SER A 55 29.73 -13.40 1.33
C SER A 55 28.69 -12.40 1.84
N ASP A 56 28.99 -11.09 1.82
CA ASP A 56 28.01 -10.07 2.20
C ASP A 56 26.89 -10.01 1.15
N TRP A 57 27.24 -10.07 -0.14
CA TRP A 57 26.25 -9.99 -1.21
C TRP A 57 25.28 -11.18 -1.18
N GLU A 58 25.78 -12.40 -1.01
CA GLU A 58 24.97 -13.62 -1.01
C GLU A 58 24.24 -13.85 0.33
N GLY A 59 24.82 -13.41 1.45
CA GLY A 59 24.23 -13.56 2.79
C GLY A 59 23.17 -12.50 3.14
N LEU A 60 23.19 -11.32 2.51
CA LEU A 60 22.22 -10.27 2.78
C LEU A 60 20.90 -10.50 2.01
N ARG A 61 19.78 -10.34 2.72
CA ARG A 61 18.44 -10.27 2.10
C ARG A 61 18.31 -9.05 1.17
N PRO A 62 17.39 -9.05 0.19
CA PRO A 62 17.25 -7.96 -0.79
C PRO A 62 16.96 -6.57 -0.20
N ASP A 63 16.25 -6.52 0.92
CA ASP A 63 16.03 -5.29 1.70
C ASP A 63 17.34 -4.73 2.26
N ALA A 64 18.13 -5.58 2.91
CA ALA A 64 19.43 -5.18 3.46
C ALA A 64 20.42 -4.77 2.35
N GLN A 65 20.51 -5.53 1.24
CA GLN A 65 21.29 -5.15 0.05
C GLN A 65 20.90 -3.76 -0.47
N HIS A 66 19.60 -3.46 -0.55
CA HIS A 66 19.10 -2.18 -1.04
C HIS A 66 19.45 -1.02 -0.09
N LEU A 67 19.37 -1.22 1.23
CA LEU A 67 19.79 -0.24 2.24
C LEU A 67 21.31 0.00 2.25
N TRP A 68 22.12 -1.06 2.14
CA TRP A 68 23.58 -0.95 2.08
C TRP A 68 24.05 -0.21 0.82
N LEU A 69 23.36 -0.43 -0.31
CA LEU A 69 23.58 0.33 -1.54
C LEU A 69 23.13 1.80 -1.40
N ALA A 70 22.01 2.07 -0.73
CA ALA A 70 21.56 3.44 -0.46
C ALA A 70 22.58 4.21 0.41
N ARG A 71 23.12 3.59 1.47
CA ARG A 71 24.19 4.17 2.30
C ARG A 71 25.46 4.48 1.48
N ALA A 72 25.94 3.53 0.69
CA ALA A 72 27.11 3.73 -0.19
C ALA A 72 26.91 4.84 -1.23
N LEU A 73 25.69 5.02 -1.75
CA LEU A 73 25.36 6.08 -2.70
C LEU A 73 25.14 7.44 -2.03
N GLN A 74 24.65 7.48 -0.79
CA GLN A 74 24.43 8.72 -0.04
C GLN A 74 25.75 9.43 0.29
N ASP A 75 26.75 8.66 0.74
CA ASP A 75 28.10 9.14 1.07
C ASP A 75 28.77 9.81 -0.13
N LYS A 76 28.75 9.11 -1.27
CA LYS A 76 29.25 9.60 -2.57
C LYS A 76 28.45 10.77 -3.16
N HIS A 77 27.17 10.90 -2.79
CA HIS A 77 26.27 11.92 -3.30
C HIS A 77 25.46 12.60 -2.17
N PRO A 78 26.07 13.43 -1.30
CA PRO A 78 25.44 13.99 -0.09
C PRO A 78 24.23 14.91 -0.33
N SER A 79 23.96 15.29 -1.58
CA SER A 79 22.81 16.10 -1.99
C SER A 79 21.64 15.28 -2.55
N TRP A 80 21.82 13.98 -2.81
CA TRP A 80 20.73 13.12 -3.27
C TRP A 80 19.67 12.95 -2.18
N VAL A 81 18.42 12.80 -2.60
CA VAL A 81 17.27 12.56 -1.73
C VAL A 81 16.56 11.32 -2.26
N PHE A 82 16.46 10.28 -1.44
CA PHE A 82 15.72 9.07 -1.80
C PHE A 82 14.21 9.31 -1.70
N CYS A 83 13.43 8.60 -2.52
CA CYS A 83 11.97 8.66 -2.54
C CYS A 83 11.38 7.27 -2.83
N GLY A 84 10.05 7.17 -2.92
CA GLY A 84 9.37 5.93 -3.29
C GLY A 84 9.79 4.75 -2.42
N THR A 85 10.06 3.60 -3.03
CA THR A 85 10.35 2.35 -2.30
C THR A 85 11.67 2.40 -1.53
N THR A 86 12.70 3.06 -2.05
CA THR A 86 13.96 3.27 -1.31
C THR A 86 13.72 4.09 -0.04
N ALA A 87 12.98 5.21 -0.14
CA ALA A 87 12.64 5.97 1.06
C ALA A 87 11.73 5.19 2.01
N ALA A 88 10.73 4.45 1.49
CA ALA A 88 9.84 3.65 2.32
C ALA A 88 10.63 2.63 3.15
N LEU A 89 11.60 1.95 2.54
CA LEU A 89 12.47 1.01 3.23
C LEU A 89 13.38 1.69 4.26
N ILE A 90 13.88 2.90 3.97
CA ILE A 90 14.66 3.70 4.94
C ILE A 90 13.80 4.18 6.12
N HIS A 91 12.51 4.45 5.91
CA HIS A 91 11.52 4.69 6.98
C HIS A 91 11.12 3.41 7.73
N GLY A 92 11.72 2.25 7.45
CA GLY A 92 11.40 0.97 8.08
C GLY A 92 10.10 0.32 7.59
N LEU A 93 9.53 0.79 6.48
CA LEU A 93 8.27 0.27 5.95
C LEU A 93 8.46 -1.01 5.13
N SER A 94 7.46 -1.88 5.17
CA SER A 94 7.39 -3.09 4.33
C SER A 94 7.35 -2.72 2.84
N VAL A 95 8.20 -3.36 2.03
CA VAL A 95 8.21 -3.24 0.57
C VAL A 95 8.49 -4.62 -0.04
N SER A 96 7.72 -5.04 -1.05
CA SER A 96 7.97 -6.29 -1.77
C SER A 96 9.32 -6.24 -2.51
N TYR A 97 10.15 -7.28 -2.36
CA TYR A 97 11.53 -7.29 -2.87
C TYR A 97 11.66 -7.03 -4.38
N TYR A 98 10.67 -7.40 -5.19
CA TYR A 98 10.68 -7.13 -6.64
C TYR A 98 10.51 -5.63 -6.99
N GLN A 99 10.09 -4.80 -6.04
CA GLN A 99 10.03 -3.33 -6.15
C GLN A 99 11.33 -2.64 -5.69
N LEU A 100 12.35 -3.42 -5.30
CA LEU A 100 13.68 -2.95 -4.86
C LEU A 100 14.74 -3.06 -5.96
N ASP A 101 14.33 -3.23 -7.23
CA ASP A 101 15.23 -3.39 -8.39
C ASP A 101 16.16 -2.19 -8.65
N ARG A 102 15.74 -0.99 -8.21
CA ARG A 102 16.45 0.28 -8.41
C ARG A 102 16.30 1.22 -7.23
N ILE A 103 17.39 1.93 -6.94
CA ILE A 103 17.42 3.05 -6.00
C ILE A 103 16.60 4.21 -6.57
N MET A 104 15.56 4.62 -5.85
CA MET A 104 14.63 5.67 -6.25
C MET A 104 15.06 7.04 -5.70
N LEU A 105 15.29 8.00 -6.59
CA LEU A 105 15.79 9.34 -6.28
C LEU A 105 14.74 10.40 -6.65
N ALA A 106 14.47 11.32 -5.72
CA ALA A 106 13.66 12.49 -6.00
C ALA A 106 14.42 13.44 -6.92
N VAL A 107 13.76 13.89 -7.99
CA VAL A 107 14.20 15.02 -8.81
C VAL A 107 13.10 16.08 -8.85
N GLY A 108 13.49 17.34 -8.68
CA GLY A 108 12.58 18.48 -8.77
C GLY A 108 12.03 18.70 -10.19
N PRO A 109 11.14 19.70 -10.40
CA PRO A 109 10.38 19.87 -11.64
C PRO A 109 11.21 20.02 -12.93
N HIS A 110 12.45 20.50 -12.82
CA HIS A 110 13.38 20.69 -13.93
C HIS A 110 14.41 19.55 -14.08
N GLY A 111 14.31 18.50 -13.26
CA GLY A 111 15.23 17.37 -13.29
C GLY A 111 14.72 16.25 -14.21
N HIS A 112 15.63 15.63 -14.96
CA HIS A 112 15.28 14.49 -15.81
C HIS A 112 14.84 13.27 -14.98
N SER A 113 13.54 12.95 -15.05
CA SER A 113 12.99 11.68 -14.56
C SER A 113 13.25 10.55 -15.57
N GLY A 114 13.39 9.31 -15.09
CA GLY A 114 13.74 8.17 -15.94
C GLY A 114 14.50 7.05 -15.24
N ARG A 115 14.92 6.03 -15.99
CA ARG A 115 15.74 4.91 -15.53
C ARG A 115 17.19 5.09 -16.01
N MET A 116 18.16 4.83 -15.15
CA MET A 116 19.58 4.92 -15.48
C MET A 116 20.37 3.89 -14.67
N GLY A 117 20.70 2.74 -15.28
CA GLY A 117 21.33 1.63 -14.56
C GLY A 117 20.51 1.20 -13.33
N THR A 118 21.16 1.09 -12.17
CA THR A 118 20.55 0.78 -10.87
C THR A 118 19.72 1.92 -10.27
N LEU A 119 19.56 3.05 -10.96
CA LEU A 119 18.85 4.23 -10.45
C LEU A 119 17.52 4.47 -11.20
N ARG A 120 16.55 5.02 -10.47
CA ARG A 120 15.26 5.50 -11.01
C ARG A 120 14.97 6.90 -10.47
N ARG A 121 15.04 7.91 -11.34
CA ARG A 121 14.74 9.30 -11.00
C ARG A 121 13.24 9.56 -11.14
N MET A 122 12.63 10.09 -10.09
CA MET A 122 11.19 10.31 -10.00
C MET A 122 10.88 11.78 -9.76
N GLU A 123 9.96 12.34 -10.54
CA GLU A 123 9.49 13.70 -10.37
C GLU A 123 8.59 13.80 -9.12
N THR A 124 9.17 14.35 -8.05
CA THR A 124 8.51 14.63 -6.78
C THR A 124 9.24 15.78 -6.07
N SER A 125 8.64 16.36 -5.03
CA SER A 125 9.31 17.46 -4.33
C SER A 125 10.55 16.94 -3.59
N ALA A 126 11.69 17.57 -3.84
CA ALA A 126 12.92 17.40 -3.06
C ALA A 126 13.20 18.62 -2.15
N SER A 127 12.23 19.55 -2.00
CA SER A 127 12.43 20.79 -1.24
C SER A 127 12.25 20.62 0.27
N ASN A 128 11.45 19.63 0.69
CA ASN A 128 11.33 19.20 2.08
C ASN A 128 11.97 17.82 2.20
N VAL A 129 12.89 17.65 3.13
CA VAL A 129 13.77 16.48 3.24
C VAL A 129 13.86 16.11 4.72
N ALA A 130 13.62 14.83 5.03
CA ALA A 130 13.92 14.24 6.32
C ALA A 130 15.28 13.53 6.28
N ALA A 131 15.88 13.29 7.44
CA ALA A 131 17.11 12.52 7.59
C ALA A 131 16.87 11.35 8.55
N ILE A 132 17.23 10.14 8.13
CA ILE A 132 17.14 8.90 8.94
C ILE A 132 18.47 8.16 8.78
N ASP A 133 19.17 7.89 9.88
CA ASP A 133 20.52 7.28 9.89
C ASP A 133 21.53 7.93 8.92
N GLY A 134 21.45 9.25 8.75
CA GLY A 134 22.27 10.02 7.80
C GLY A 134 21.79 9.98 6.33
N LEU A 135 20.76 9.19 6.02
CA LEU A 135 20.15 9.11 4.69
C LEU A 135 19.09 10.21 4.52
N ARG A 136 19.19 10.96 3.42
CA ARG A 136 18.25 12.01 3.04
C ARG A 136 17.08 11.41 2.30
N VAL A 137 15.87 11.57 2.82
CA VAL A 137 14.65 10.95 2.28
C VAL A 137 13.53 11.97 2.13
N THR A 138 12.54 11.67 1.29
CA THR A 138 11.26 12.38 1.35
C THR A 138 10.60 12.17 2.72
N PRO A 139 9.87 13.15 3.28
CA PRO A 139 9.16 12.99 4.56
C PRO A 139 8.09 11.89 4.50
N ILE A 140 7.80 11.22 5.61
CA ILE A 140 6.97 10.00 5.67
C ILE A 140 5.64 10.10 4.88
N LEU A 141 4.82 11.13 5.12
CA LEU A 141 3.57 11.34 4.38
C LEU A 141 3.78 11.49 2.87
N GLN A 142 4.89 12.10 2.44
CA GLN A 142 5.26 12.18 1.03
C GLN A 142 5.69 10.82 0.49
N THR A 143 6.51 10.08 1.24
CA THR A 143 6.98 8.74 0.87
C THR A 143 5.80 7.79 0.65
N VAL A 144 4.89 7.68 1.62
CA VAL A 144 3.71 6.81 1.53
C VAL A 144 2.80 7.25 0.39
N PHE A 145 2.55 8.56 0.23
CA PHE A 145 1.79 9.11 -0.90
C PHE A 145 2.39 8.78 -2.27
N ASP A 146 3.70 8.96 -2.43
CA ASP A 146 4.42 8.67 -3.67
C ASP A 146 4.41 7.16 -3.98
N CYS A 147 4.58 6.29 -2.97
CA CYS A 147 4.39 4.85 -3.09
C CYS A 147 2.97 4.48 -3.58
N MET A 148 1.94 4.96 -2.88
CA MET A 148 0.54 4.70 -3.23
C MET A 148 0.14 5.20 -4.64
N ARG A 149 0.81 6.24 -5.17
CA ARG A 149 0.50 6.83 -6.49
C ARG A 149 1.32 6.27 -7.66
N TRP A 150 2.42 5.57 -7.39
CA TRP A 150 3.36 5.09 -8.41
C TRP A 150 3.39 3.57 -8.57
N MET A 151 3.09 2.81 -7.52
CA MET A 151 3.05 1.34 -7.55
C MET A 151 1.65 0.83 -7.93
N PRO A 152 1.47 -0.49 -8.21
CA PRO A 152 0.13 -1.09 -8.24
C PRO A 152 -0.63 -0.87 -6.93
N PHE A 153 -1.97 -0.94 -6.96
CA PHE A 153 -2.82 -0.75 -5.77
C PHE A 153 -2.36 -1.63 -4.60
N SER A 154 -2.12 -2.92 -4.85
CA SER A 154 -1.70 -3.87 -3.84
C SER A 154 -0.39 -3.50 -3.12
N GLU A 155 0.63 -3.09 -3.86
CA GLU A 155 1.92 -2.67 -3.32
C GLU A 155 1.87 -1.31 -2.64
N GLY A 156 1.03 -0.39 -3.16
CA GLY A 156 0.71 0.86 -2.49
C GLY A 156 0.05 0.62 -1.12
N LEU A 157 -0.80 -0.41 -1.02
CA LEU A 157 -1.45 -0.80 0.21
C LEU A 157 -0.47 -1.40 1.22
N VAL A 158 0.47 -2.24 0.79
CA VAL A 158 1.56 -2.79 1.64
C VAL A 158 2.32 -1.66 2.37
N VAL A 159 2.70 -0.61 1.65
CA VAL A 159 3.43 0.52 2.25
C VAL A 159 2.53 1.36 3.16
N ALA A 160 1.26 1.56 2.78
CA ALA A 160 0.30 2.32 3.59
C ALA A 160 -0.05 1.62 4.91
N ASP A 161 -0.42 0.34 4.85
CA ASP A 161 -0.70 -0.51 6.01
C ASP A 161 0.52 -0.58 6.93
N SER A 162 1.73 -0.74 6.38
CA SER A 162 2.96 -0.75 7.17
C SER A 162 3.24 0.57 7.89
N ALA A 163 2.87 1.71 7.31
CA ALA A 163 3.06 3.02 7.92
C ALA A 163 2.02 3.30 9.03
N LEU A 164 0.78 2.84 8.83
CA LEU A 164 -0.27 2.84 9.86
C LEU A 164 0.11 1.92 11.02
N ARG A 165 0.53 0.67 10.75
CA ARG A 165 0.95 -0.31 11.76
C ARG A 165 2.10 0.20 12.63
N ALA A 166 3.05 0.91 12.02
CA ALA A 166 4.20 1.49 12.73
C ALA A 166 3.87 2.79 13.49
N GLY A 167 2.62 3.29 13.43
CA GLY A 167 2.22 4.57 14.06
C GLY A 167 2.92 5.80 13.48
N LEU A 168 3.52 5.69 12.28
CA LEU A 168 4.29 6.77 11.65
C LEU A 168 3.40 7.78 10.92
N VAL A 169 2.17 7.39 10.58
CA VAL A 169 1.12 8.22 9.97
C VAL A 169 -0.24 7.73 10.44
N GLU A 170 -1.21 8.64 10.52
CA GLU A 170 -2.62 8.28 10.71
C GLU A 170 -3.37 8.16 9.37
N LYS A 171 -4.46 7.38 9.36
CA LYS A 171 -5.27 7.18 8.15
C LYS A 171 -5.86 8.49 7.64
N ASP A 172 -6.38 9.33 8.54
CA ASP A 172 -6.93 10.64 8.19
C ASP A 172 -5.84 11.61 7.70
N GLN A 173 -4.61 11.51 8.23
CA GLN A 173 -3.47 12.28 7.71
C GLN A 173 -3.14 11.87 6.27
N LEU A 174 -3.14 10.57 5.93
CA LEU A 174 -2.91 10.11 4.56
C LEU A 174 -4.01 10.59 3.60
N ILE A 175 -5.28 10.49 4.01
CA ILE A 175 -6.43 10.96 3.23
C ILE A 175 -6.33 12.47 2.99
N GLU A 176 -6.12 13.25 4.05
CA GLU A 176 -6.00 14.72 3.96
C GLU A 176 -4.77 15.14 3.15
N TYR A 177 -3.66 14.42 3.26
CA TYR A 177 -2.47 14.66 2.46
C TYR A 177 -2.75 14.47 0.97
N VAL A 178 -3.49 13.44 0.56
CA VAL A 178 -3.94 13.24 -0.84
C VAL A 178 -4.92 14.34 -1.27
N LEU A 179 -5.86 14.72 -0.41
CA LEU A 179 -6.88 15.73 -0.70
C LEU A 179 -6.30 17.13 -0.85
N SER A 180 -5.27 17.47 -0.08
CA SER A 180 -4.55 18.76 -0.13
C SER A 180 -3.76 18.96 -1.42
N ARG A 181 -3.38 17.89 -2.13
CA ARG A 181 -2.58 17.99 -3.37
C ARG A 181 -3.33 18.72 -4.48
N GLY A 182 -2.57 19.40 -5.33
CA GLY A 182 -3.07 20.13 -6.50
C GLY A 182 -3.84 19.27 -7.51
N ARG A 183 -4.43 19.94 -8.49
CA ARG A 183 -4.95 19.29 -9.70
C ARG A 183 -3.77 18.79 -10.56
N GLY A 184 -4.02 17.79 -11.41
CA GLY A 184 -3.01 17.28 -12.35
C GLY A 184 -1.97 16.31 -11.77
N VAL A 185 -1.84 16.17 -10.45
CA VAL A 185 -0.89 15.23 -9.82
C VAL A 185 -1.19 13.78 -10.26
N ARG A 186 -0.32 13.23 -11.12
CA ARG A 186 -0.44 11.87 -11.64
C ARG A 186 -0.52 10.84 -10.51
N GLY A 187 -1.44 9.88 -10.64
CA GLY A 187 -1.66 8.81 -9.67
C GLY A 187 -2.42 9.21 -8.40
N ALA A 188 -2.71 10.49 -8.15
CA ALA A 188 -3.37 10.93 -6.91
C ALA A 188 -4.74 10.27 -6.67
N ALA A 189 -5.47 9.94 -7.75
CA ALA A 189 -6.72 9.18 -7.66
C ALA A 189 -6.53 7.75 -7.12
N GLN A 190 -5.46 7.06 -7.55
CA GLN A 190 -5.11 5.75 -7.02
C GLN A 190 -4.63 5.86 -5.57
N ALA A 191 -3.80 6.86 -5.25
CA ALA A 191 -3.36 7.09 -3.88
C ALA A 191 -4.50 7.37 -2.90
N TYR A 192 -5.57 8.03 -3.38
CA TYR A 192 -6.80 8.20 -2.61
C TYR A 192 -7.49 6.86 -2.32
N VAL A 193 -7.58 5.98 -3.32
CA VAL A 193 -8.16 4.63 -3.16
C VAL A 193 -7.32 3.78 -2.22
N CYS A 194 -5.99 3.77 -2.35
CA CYS A 194 -5.10 3.11 -1.39
C CYS A 194 -5.32 3.63 0.03
N ALA A 195 -5.36 4.95 0.24
CA ALA A 195 -5.58 5.56 1.55
C ALA A 195 -6.95 5.20 2.17
N LEU A 196 -8.01 5.08 1.36
CA LEU A 196 -9.32 4.62 1.83
C LEU A 196 -9.29 3.15 2.29
N HIS A 197 -8.60 2.28 1.55
CA HIS A 197 -8.50 0.85 1.87
C HIS A 197 -7.40 0.51 2.89
N ALA A 198 -6.51 1.45 3.23
CA ALA A 198 -5.41 1.21 4.17
C ALA A 198 -5.91 0.85 5.58
N ASP A 199 -5.27 -0.12 6.21
CA ASP A 199 -5.61 -0.64 7.55
C ASP A 199 -4.33 -1.14 8.25
N GLY A 200 -4.00 -0.55 9.40
CA GLY A 200 -2.78 -0.86 10.14
C GLY A 200 -2.80 -2.20 10.89
N ARG A 201 -3.94 -2.92 10.90
CA ARG A 201 -4.08 -4.20 11.61
C ARG A 201 -3.45 -5.40 10.90
N ALA A 202 -3.14 -5.30 9.61
CA ALA A 202 -2.39 -6.34 8.91
C ALA A 202 -0.95 -6.36 9.45
N GLU A 203 -0.49 -7.44 10.07
CA GLU A 203 0.74 -7.45 10.88
C GLU A 203 2.01 -7.47 10.04
N ASN A 204 1.95 -7.98 8.81
CA ASN A 204 3.06 -7.96 7.87
C ASN A 204 2.63 -7.57 6.44
N GLY A 205 3.59 -7.16 5.61
CA GLY A 205 3.31 -6.80 4.21
C GLY A 205 2.76 -7.97 3.36
N GLY A 206 2.90 -9.20 3.82
CA GLY A 206 2.28 -10.37 3.22
C GLY A 206 0.77 -10.41 3.39
N GLU A 207 0.26 -10.11 4.59
CA GLU A 207 -1.19 -9.96 4.84
C GLU A 207 -1.77 -8.80 4.03
N SER A 208 -1.13 -7.63 4.02
CA SER A 208 -1.57 -6.48 3.22
C SER A 208 -1.67 -6.82 1.72
N LEU A 209 -0.73 -7.61 1.19
CA LEU A 209 -0.75 -8.09 -0.19
C LEU A 209 -1.90 -9.10 -0.44
N SER A 210 -2.13 -10.04 0.48
CA SER A 210 -3.25 -10.98 0.41
C SER A 210 -4.60 -10.26 0.40
N ARG A 211 -4.78 -9.31 1.33
CA ARG A 211 -5.97 -8.46 1.47
C ARG A 211 -6.21 -7.63 0.22
N ALA A 212 -5.16 -7.03 -0.35
CA ALA A 212 -5.27 -6.32 -1.63
C ALA A 212 -5.71 -7.24 -2.77
N THR A 213 -5.16 -8.46 -2.86
CA THR A 213 -5.54 -9.45 -3.87
C THR A 213 -7.02 -9.84 -3.74
N MET A 214 -7.53 -10.04 -2.51
CA MET A 214 -8.95 -10.31 -2.25
C MET A 214 -9.85 -9.18 -2.75
N LEU A 215 -9.47 -7.91 -2.46
CA LEU A 215 -10.18 -6.71 -2.92
C LEU A 215 -10.16 -6.55 -4.45
N GLU A 216 -9.01 -6.80 -5.09
CA GLU A 216 -8.87 -6.75 -6.56
C GLU A 216 -9.70 -7.84 -7.25
N LEU A 217 -9.79 -9.03 -6.67
CA LEU A 217 -10.66 -10.12 -7.11
C LEU A 217 -12.16 -9.86 -6.83
N GLY A 218 -12.49 -8.91 -5.97
CA GLY A 218 -13.87 -8.54 -5.63
C GLY A 218 -14.54 -9.43 -4.59
N PHE A 219 -13.77 -10.15 -3.78
CA PHE A 219 -14.29 -10.77 -2.57
C PHE A 219 -14.58 -9.71 -1.50
N ALA A 220 -15.48 -10.04 -0.58
CA ALA A 220 -15.73 -9.24 0.61
C ALA A 220 -14.41 -8.96 1.35
N CYS A 221 -14.24 -7.73 1.82
CA CYS A 221 -13.08 -7.38 2.65
C CYS A 221 -13.14 -8.20 3.95
N PRO A 222 -12.07 -8.91 4.32
CA PRO A 222 -12.02 -9.61 5.60
C PRO A 222 -12.02 -8.64 6.78
N GLU A 223 -12.56 -9.08 7.91
CA GLU A 223 -12.17 -8.60 9.23
C GLU A 223 -10.72 -9.05 9.50
N LEU A 224 -9.90 -8.18 10.10
CA LEU A 224 -8.48 -8.44 10.38
C LEU A 224 -8.25 -8.78 11.85
N GLN A 225 -7.34 -9.72 12.10
CA GLN A 225 -6.84 -10.07 13.44
C GLN A 225 -7.99 -10.40 14.42
N VAL A 226 -8.86 -11.31 14.00
CA VAL A 226 -10.11 -11.65 14.70
C VAL A 226 -9.86 -12.75 15.73
N GLU A 227 -10.14 -12.44 17.00
CA GLU A 227 -10.13 -13.43 18.07
C GLU A 227 -11.31 -14.40 17.96
N VAL A 228 -11.03 -15.68 18.21
CA VAL A 228 -11.99 -16.79 18.20
C VAL A 228 -11.76 -17.72 19.39
N PRO A 229 -12.81 -18.39 19.91
CA PRO A 229 -12.69 -19.23 21.10
C PRO A 229 -11.67 -20.35 20.90
N ASN A 230 -10.81 -20.54 21.91
CA ASN A 230 -9.95 -21.71 22.03
C ASN A 230 -10.65 -22.73 22.94
N PRO A 231 -11.15 -23.86 22.41
CA PRO A 231 -11.97 -24.81 23.17
C PRO A 231 -11.20 -25.55 24.27
N LEU A 232 -9.86 -25.56 24.23
CA LEU A 232 -9.02 -26.21 25.24
C LEU A 232 -8.41 -25.24 26.25
N ASN A 233 -8.43 -23.93 25.98
CA ASN A 233 -7.93 -22.90 26.88
C ASN A 233 -8.67 -21.57 26.67
N PRO A 234 -9.84 -21.38 27.31
CA PRO A 234 -10.70 -20.20 27.11
C PRO A 234 -10.03 -18.85 27.40
N ASP A 235 -9.06 -18.81 28.32
CA ASP A 235 -8.31 -17.60 28.68
C ASP A 235 -7.29 -17.18 27.61
N HIS A 236 -7.01 -18.05 26.64
CA HIS A 236 -6.06 -17.84 25.55
C HIS A 236 -6.73 -18.11 24.19
N PRO A 237 -7.59 -17.19 23.70
CA PRO A 237 -8.26 -17.33 22.41
C PRO A 237 -7.26 -17.43 21.26
N TYR A 238 -7.68 -18.09 20.18
CA TYR A 238 -6.94 -18.04 18.92
C TYR A 238 -7.26 -16.74 18.17
N ARG A 239 -6.37 -16.34 17.27
CA ARG A 239 -6.50 -15.10 16.48
C ARG A 239 -6.22 -15.42 15.02
N LEU A 240 -7.20 -15.13 14.16
CA LEU A 240 -7.19 -15.35 12.73
C LEU A 240 -6.73 -14.09 12.00
N ASP A 241 -5.86 -14.22 11.01
CA ASP A 241 -5.31 -13.08 10.28
C ASP A 241 -6.39 -12.41 9.42
N PHE A 242 -7.22 -13.23 8.75
CA PHE A 242 -8.45 -12.82 8.09
C PHE A 242 -9.65 -13.62 8.60
N ALA A 243 -10.82 -12.96 8.68
CA ALA A 243 -12.08 -13.67 8.85
C ALA A 243 -13.22 -13.05 8.02
N TRP A 244 -14.20 -13.88 7.66
CA TRP A 244 -15.44 -13.48 7.01
C TRP A 244 -16.63 -14.07 7.77
N ARG A 245 -17.48 -13.19 8.32
CA ARG A 245 -18.79 -13.57 8.86
C ARG A 245 -19.79 -13.66 7.71
N LEU A 246 -20.32 -14.84 7.48
CA LEU A 246 -21.36 -15.09 6.49
C LEU A 246 -22.74 -14.67 7.04
N ALA A 247 -23.69 -14.39 6.15
CA ALA A 247 -25.05 -13.96 6.52
C ALA A 247 -25.83 -15.01 7.34
N ASN A 248 -25.41 -16.27 7.34
CA ASN A 248 -25.96 -17.35 8.14
C ASN A 248 -25.24 -17.53 9.51
N GLY A 249 -24.37 -16.60 9.89
CA GLY A 249 -23.61 -16.62 11.15
C GLY A 249 -22.34 -17.49 11.13
N GLN A 250 -22.07 -18.25 10.06
CA GLN A 250 -20.85 -19.04 9.96
C GLN A 250 -19.61 -18.14 9.78
N LEU A 251 -18.49 -18.55 10.39
CA LEU A 251 -17.20 -17.90 10.23
C LEU A 251 -16.32 -18.72 9.27
N ILE A 252 -15.73 -18.03 8.30
CA ILE A 252 -14.56 -18.51 7.56
C ILE A 252 -13.35 -17.78 8.15
N GLY A 253 -12.28 -18.51 8.49
CA GLY A 253 -11.01 -17.97 8.98
C GLY A 253 -9.87 -18.24 8.02
N GLU A 254 -8.82 -17.43 8.07
CA GLU A 254 -7.51 -17.70 7.47
C GLU A 254 -6.42 -17.62 8.53
N GLU A 255 -5.42 -18.48 8.41
CA GLU A 255 -4.16 -18.37 9.14
C GLU A 255 -3.00 -18.26 8.13
N HIS A 256 -2.18 -17.22 8.32
CA HIS A 256 -1.14 -16.84 7.36
C HIS A 256 0.20 -17.51 7.66
N ASP A 257 0.65 -18.33 6.70
CA ASP A 257 1.87 -19.12 6.84
C ASP A 257 3.11 -18.33 6.39
N GLY A 258 3.67 -17.59 7.34
CA GLY A 258 5.01 -17.03 7.23
C GLY A 258 6.07 -18.13 7.25
N PHE A 259 6.75 -18.36 6.11
CA PHE A 259 7.78 -19.41 5.97
C PHE A 259 8.95 -19.28 6.97
N GLU A 260 9.20 -18.07 7.50
CA GLU A 260 10.19 -17.81 8.53
C GLU A 260 9.91 -18.57 9.84
N LYS A 261 8.65 -18.93 10.14
CA LYS A 261 8.25 -19.78 11.28
C LYS A 261 8.94 -21.16 11.27
N TYR A 262 9.39 -21.64 10.11
CA TYR A 262 9.99 -22.97 9.93
C TYR A 262 11.52 -22.96 9.86
N THR A 263 12.12 -21.78 9.62
CA THR A 263 13.57 -21.62 9.35
C THR A 263 14.28 -20.72 10.36
N ASN A 264 13.55 -19.89 11.12
CA ASN A 264 14.13 -19.08 12.18
C ASN A 264 14.19 -19.86 13.51
N MET A 265 15.40 -20.19 13.95
CA MET A 265 15.67 -20.88 15.23
C MET A 265 15.09 -20.16 16.46
N GLU A 266 14.97 -18.83 16.42
CA GLU A 266 14.35 -18.06 17.51
C GLU A 266 12.83 -18.25 17.54
N MET A 267 12.17 -18.30 16.37
CA MET A 267 10.73 -18.56 16.26
C MET A 267 10.35 -20.00 16.59
N LEU A 268 11.27 -20.95 16.38
CA LEU A 268 11.10 -22.34 16.81
C LEU A 268 11.22 -22.51 18.34
N ALA A 269 11.67 -21.49 19.08
CA ALA A 269 11.80 -21.49 20.54
C ALA A 269 12.55 -22.70 21.13
N GLY A 270 13.52 -23.24 20.39
CA GLY A 270 14.30 -24.44 20.75
C GLY A 270 13.65 -25.79 20.36
N GLY A 271 12.45 -25.79 19.79
CA GLY A 271 11.82 -26.95 19.16
C GLY A 271 12.29 -27.19 17.72
N SER A 272 11.77 -28.24 17.08
CA SER A 272 12.05 -28.55 15.68
C SER A 272 10.99 -27.96 14.74
N THR A 273 11.33 -27.85 13.46
CA THR A 273 10.37 -27.50 12.38
C THR A 273 9.17 -28.46 12.34
N LEU A 274 9.34 -29.72 12.74
CA LEU A 274 8.24 -30.69 12.81
C LEU A 274 7.28 -30.38 13.96
N ASP A 275 7.79 -29.96 15.12
CA ASP A 275 6.96 -29.61 16.28
C ASP A 275 6.08 -28.38 15.97
N ALA A 276 6.64 -27.39 15.27
CA ALA A 276 5.90 -26.24 14.78
C ALA A 276 4.73 -26.64 13.86
N LEU A 277 4.98 -27.51 12.87
CA LEU A 277 3.96 -28.06 11.98
C LEU A 277 2.88 -28.88 12.71
N VAL A 278 3.26 -29.63 13.76
CA VAL A 278 2.31 -30.41 14.57
C VAL A 278 1.43 -29.50 15.42
N ALA A 279 2.00 -28.51 16.12
CA ALA A 279 1.25 -27.55 16.93
C ALA A 279 0.27 -26.73 16.07
N GLU A 280 0.71 -26.35 14.87
CA GLU A 280 -0.10 -25.67 13.87
C GLU A 280 -1.29 -26.50 13.36
N ARG A 281 -1.10 -27.81 13.15
CA ARG A 281 -2.21 -28.72 12.78
C ARG A 281 -3.17 -28.99 13.93
N GLN A 282 -2.68 -29.05 15.17
CA GLN A 282 -3.53 -29.12 16.36
C GLN A 282 -4.39 -27.86 16.50
N ARG A 283 -3.78 -26.67 16.34
CA ARG A 283 -4.49 -25.39 16.33
C ARG A 283 -5.58 -25.32 15.26
N GLU A 284 -5.27 -25.70 14.02
CA GLU A 284 -6.25 -25.79 12.93
C GLU A 284 -7.43 -26.72 13.29
N SER A 285 -7.14 -27.87 13.93
CA SER A 285 -8.16 -28.81 14.41
C SER A 285 -9.05 -28.23 15.52
N HIS A 286 -8.49 -27.45 16.44
CA HIS A 286 -9.26 -26.81 17.51
C HIS A 286 -10.16 -25.69 16.98
N ILE A 287 -9.67 -24.90 16.03
CA ILE A 287 -10.48 -23.86 15.35
C ILE A 287 -11.61 -24.52 14.53
N ALA A 288 -11.32 -25.62 13.85
CA ALA A 288 -12.34 -26.42 13.16
C ALA A 288 -13.40 -27.01 14.12
N ALA A 289 -12.98 -27.46 15.31
CA ALA A 289 -13.89 -27.95 16.35
C ALA A 289 -14.84 -26.86 16.89
N ALA A 290 -14.44 -25.58 16.83
CA ALA A 290 -15.31 -24.43 17.11
C ALA A 290 -16.30 -24.10 15.96
N GLY A 291 -16.38 -24.94 14.92
CA GLY A 291 -17.28 -24.76 13.77
C GLY A 291 -16.78 -23.77 12.71
N ILE A 292 -15.52 -23.32 12.82
CA ILE A 292 -14.92 -22.33 11.93
C ILE A 292 -14.23 -23.03 10.77
N ARG A 293 -14.50 -22.61 9.53
CA ARG A 293 -13.83 -23.18 8.35
C ARG A 293 -12.52 -22.44 8.10
N VAL A 294 -11.39 -23.09 8.35
CA VAL A 294 -10.05 -22.53 8.15
C VAL A 294 -9.59 -22.72 6.70
N LEU A 295 -9.22 -21.64 6.02
CA LEU A 295 -8.50 -21.66 4.76
C LEU A 295 -7.03 -21.27 4.99
N ARG A 296 -6.13 -21.74 4.12
CA ARG A 296 -4.69 -21.43 4.19
C ARG A 296 -4.14 -21.24 2.78
N PHE A 297 -3.16 -20.38 2.61
CA PHE A 297 -2.39 -20.28 1.38
C PHE A 297 -0.96 -19.78 1.65
N THR A 298 -0.02 -20.27 0.86
CA THR A 298 1.39 -19.85 0.92
C THR A 298 1.62 -18.48 0.29
N ALA A 299 2.77 -17.86 0.62
CA ALA A 299 3.24 -16.63 -0.04
C ALA A 299 3.41 -16.73 -1.57
N ARG A 300 3.51 -17.95 -2.13
CA ARG A 300 3.48 -18.18 -3.59
C ARG A 300 2.05 -18.19 -4.13
N GLN A 301 1.13 -18.86 -3.43
CA GLN A 301 -0.27 -18.99 -3.81
C GLN A 301 -1.03 -17.66 -3.77
N ARG A 302 -0.77 -16.78 -2.78
CA ARG A 302 -1.41 -15.43 -2.73
C ARG A 302 -1.15 -14.58 -3.97
N CYS A 303 -0.02 -14.81 -4.65
CA CYS A 303 0.35 -14.10 -5.88
C CYS A 303 -0.31 -14.71 -7.14
N ASP A 304 -0.83 -15.94 -7.06
CA ASP A 304 -1.61 -16.56 -8.12
C ASP A 304 -3.09 -16.20 -7.94
N LYS A 305 -3.52 -15.17 -8.68
CA LYS A 305 -4.91 -14.69 -8.66
C LYS A 305 -5.94 -15.74 -9.11
N VAL A 306 -5.56 -16.72 -9.94
CA VAL A 306 -6.46 -17.78 -10.39
C VAL A 306 -6.62 -18.84 -9.30
N TYR A 307 -5.52 -19.19 -8.62
CA TYR A 307 -5.57 -20.05 -7.44
C TYR A 307 -6.39 -19.41 -6.32
N MET A 308 -6.10 -18.15 -5.97
CA MET A 308 -6.84 -17.40 -4.95
C MET A 308 -8.33 -17.29 -5.26
N TRP A 309 -8.68 -17.01 -6.52
CA TRP A 309 -10.08 -16.99 -6.96
C TRP A 309 -10.78 -18.32 -6.70
N ARG A 310 -10.16 -19.44 -7.10
CA ARG A 310 -10.70 -20.78 -6.88
C ARG A 310 -10.82 -21.12 -5.39
N LEU A 311 -9.77 -20.89 -4.60
CA LEU A 311 -9.72 -21.19 -3.17
C LEU A 311 -10.85 -20.46 -2.42
N LEU A 312 -10.91 -19.13 -2.55
CA LEU A 312 -11.90 -18.30 -1.87
C LEU A 312 -13.34 -18.67 -2.30
N SER A 313 -13.55 -18.97 -3.59
CA SER A 313 -14.83 -19.47 -4.10
C SER A 313 -15.22 -20.82 -3.50
N THR A 314 -14.29 -21.78 -3.41
CA THR A 314 -14.53 -23.12 -2.85
C THR A 314 -14.87 -23.06 -1.36
N TYR A 315 -14.23 -22.16 -0.60
CA TYR A 315 -14.61 -21.93 0.80
C TYR A 315 -15.91 -21.12 0.95
N GLY A 316 -16.47 -20.57 -0.12
CA GLY A 316 -17.70 -19.78 -0.09
C GLY A 316 -17.53 -18.39 0.51
N VAL A 317 -16.34 -17.80 0.36
CA VAL A 317 -16.11 -16.39 0.69
C VAL A 317 -16.97 -15.52 -0.23
N PRO A 318 -17.77 -14.57 0.27
CA PRO A 318 -18.72 -13.83 -0.55
C PRO A 318 -18.01 -13.00 -1.63
N TRP A 319 -18.46 -13.13 -2.89
CA TRP A 319 -18.08 -12.20 -3.95
C TRP A 319 -19.06 -11.03 -3.98
N VAL A 320 -18.53 -9.81 -3.87
CA VAL A 320 -19.30 -8.54 -3.84
C VAL A 320 -19.05 -7.68 -5.07
N GLY A 321 -18.19 -8.15 -5.99
CA GLY A 321 -17.69 -7.40 -7.13
C GLY A 321 -16.49 -6.53 -6.76
N THR A 322 -15.52 -6.41 -7.67
CA THR A 322 -14.36 -5.53 -7.47
C THR A 322 -14.83 -4.09 -7.25
N PRO A 323 -14.42 -3.41 -6.16
CA PRO A 323 -14.77 -2.01 -5.92
C PRO A 323 -14.47 -1.15 -7.14
N LYS A 324 -15.43 -0.32 -7.56
CA LYS A 324 -15.40 0.37 -8.86
C LYS A 324 -14.17 1.27 -8.99
N GLU A 325 -13.77 1.86 -7.89
CA GLU A 325 -12.60 2.71 -7.70
C GLU A 325 -11.26 1.95 -7.76
N ILE A 326 -11.21 0.66 -7.42
CA ILE A 326 -10.07 -0.22 -7.68
C ILE A 326 -10.08 -0.63 -9.17
N ALA A 327 -11.24 -1.09 -9.67
CA ALA A 327 -11.39 -1.61 -11.03
C ALA A 327 -11.25 -0.54 -12.15
N SER A 328 -11.41 0.75 -11.84
CA SER A 328 -11.43 1.81 -12.85
C SER A 328 -10.76 3.11 -12.40
N PRO A 329 -9.66 3.53 -13.07
CA PRO A 329 -9.05 4.84 -12.86
C PRO A 329 -10.02 6.01 -13.06
N ARG A 330 -11.05 5.85 -13.91
CA ARG A 330 -12.12 6.85 -14.10
C ARG A 330 -13.05 6.95 -12.89
N ALA A 331 -13.33 5.83 -12.21
CA ALA A 331 -14.12 5.83 -10.98
C ALA A 331 -13.30 6.42 -9.81
N ALA A 332 -12.04 5.99 -9.64
CA ALA A 332 -11.10 6.58 -8.67
C ALA A 332 -11.01 8.12 -8.83
N ALA A 333 -10.86 8.61 -10.06
CA ALA A 333 -10.79 10.04 -10.34
C ALA A 333 -12.10 10.78 -10.00
N ARG A 334 -13.27 10.17 -10.25
CA ARG A 334 -14.57 10.73 -9.84
C ARG A 334 -14.73 10.75 -8.32
N LEU A 335 -14.28 9.70 -7.63
CA LEU A 335 -14.33 9.58 -6.18
C LEU A 335 -13.47 10.66 -5.51
N LEU A 336 -12.19 10.79 -5.91
CA LEU A 336 -11.31 11.87 -5.45
C LEU A 336 -11.86 13.27 -5.79
N ALA A 337 -12.47 13.46 -6.97
CA ALA A 337 -13.05 14.74 -7.35
C ALA A 337 -14.24 15.13 -6.44
N ARG A 338 -15.08 14.15 -6.05
CA ARG A 338 -16.17 14.35 -5.08
C ARG A 338 -15.63 14.68 -3.69
N ALA A 339 -14.70 13.89 -3.17
CA ALA A 339 -14.08 14.13 -1.86
C ALA A 339 -13.41 15.51 -1.78
N ARG A 340 -12.66 15.92 -2.82
CA ARG A 340 -12.10 17.27 -2.91
C ARG A 340 -13.15 18.37 -3.00
N GLN A 341 -14.35 18.11 -3.54
CA GLN A 341 -15.45 19.08 -3.53
C GLN A 341 -16.08 19.17 -2.14
N GLN A 342 -16.28 18.04 -1.47
CA GLN A 342 -16.78 17.97 -0.10
C GLN A 342 -15.85 18.72 0.87
N ARG A 343 -14.54 18.41 0.88
CA ARG A 343 -13.54 19.15 1.68
C ARG A 343 -13.55 20.66 1.44
N ARG A 344 -13.80 21.11 0.19
CA ARG A 344 -13.97 22.54 -0.12
C ARG A 344 -15.26 23.11 0.46
N ASN A 345 -16.36 22.37 0.41
CA ASN A 345 -17.63 22.79 1.00
C ASN A 345 -17.50 22.89 2.53
N GLU A 346 -16.91 21.89 3.19
CA GLU A 346 -16.67 21.85 4.64
C GLU A 346 -15.71 22.95 5.11
N GLN A 347 -14.67 23.27 4.33
CA GLN A 347 -13.81 24.42 4.61
C GLN A 347 -14.55 25.74 4.40
N TRP A 348 -15.39 25.85 3.37
CA TRP A 348 -16.20 27.04 3.13
C TRP A 348 -17.21 27.26 4.27
N ILE A 349 -17.94 26.21 4.69
CA ILE A 349 -18.86 26.26 5.85
C ILE A 349 -18.10 26.72 7.09
N ARG A 350 -17.00 26.05 7.47
CA ARG A 350 -16.20 26.44 8.65
C ARG A 350 -15.70 27.88 8.61
N ASN A 351 -15.31 28.39 7.43
CA ASN A 351 -14.84 29.77 7.28
C ASN A 351 -15.96 30.82 7.33
N HIS A 352 -17.23 30.44 7.19
CA HIS A 352 -18.38 31.36 7.12
C HIS A 352 -19.44 31.11 8.20
N LEU A 353 -19.30 30.05 9.02
CA LEU A 353 -20.20 29.70 10.11
C LEU A 353 -20.20 30.81 11.18
N GLN A 354 -21.35 31.45 11.33
CA GLN A 354 -21.61 32.51 12.32
C GLN A 354 -22.11 31.93 13.65
N GLY A 355 -22.72 30.75 13.62
CA GLY A 355 -23.22 30.06 14.80
C GLY A 355 -24.21 28.95 14.45
N THR A 356 -24.73 28.29 15.49
CA THR A 356 -25.72 27.22 15.37
C THR A 356 -26.95 27.58 16.18
N LEU A 357 -28.12 27.57 15.56
CA LEU A 357 -29.41 27.80 16.21
C LEU A 357 -30.11 26.47 16.47
N GLN A 358 -30.68 26.28 17.66
CA GLN A 358 -31.61 25.18 17.90
C GLN A 358 -33.03 25.60 17.54
N MET A 359 -33.70 24.76 16.75
CA MET A 359 -35.09 24.96 16.35
C MET A 359 -35.88 23.68 16.54
N GLN A 360 -37.10 23.78 17.06
CA GLN A 360 -37.97 22.65 17.29
C GLN A 360 -38.94 22.46 16.11
N LEU A 361 -38.90 21.28 15.50
CA LEU A 361 -39.73 20.87 14.36
C LEU A 361 -40.59 19.68 14.79
N GLY A 362 -41.84 19.97 15.20
CA GLY A 362 -42.71 18.99 15.84
C GLY A 362 -42.13 18.56 17.20
N SER A 363 -41.93 17.25 17.38
CA SER A 363 -41.29 16.68 18.57
C SER A 363 -39.76 16.63 18.50
N CYS A 364 -39.14 17.01 17.38
CA CYS A 364 -37.70 16.92 17.17
C CYS A 364 -37.00 18.26 17.37
N LEU A 365 -35.91 18.30 18.14
CA LEU A 365 -34.96 19.40 18.15
C LEU A 365 -33.94 19.22 17.02
N VAL A 366 -33.70 20.29 16.26
CA VAL A 366 -32.79 20.30 15.11
C VAL A 366 -31.82 21.48 15.22
N ASN A 367 -30.54 21.23 14.98
CA ASN A 367 -29.51 22.26 14.88
C ASN A 367 -29.48 22.83 13.45
N ILE A 368 -29.50 24.15 13.32
CA ILE A 368 -29.41 24.90 12.06
C ILE A 368 -28.13 25.72 12.06
N GLU A 369 -27.23 25.46 11.12
CA GLU A 369 -26.00 26.23 10.93
C GLU A 369 -26.29 27.55 10.19
N VAL A 370 -25.92 28.67 10.80
CA VAL A 370 -26.03 30.01 10.22
C VAL A 370 -24.69 30.36 9.58
N ILE A 371 -24.69 30.69 8.28
CA ILE A 371 -23.50 30.87 7.46
C ILE A 371 -23.58 32.16 6.63
N GLN A 372 -22.47 32.87 6.53
CA GLN A 372 -22.36 34.14 5.81
C GLN A 372 -22.08 33.94 4.31
N GLY A 373 -22.79 34.69 3.46
CA GLY A 373 -22.49 34.80 2.03
C GLY A 373 -23.34 33.93 1.09
N PRO A 374 -23.24 34.14 -0.24
CA PRO A 374 -24.10 33.50 -1.21
C PRO A 374 -23.78 32.02 -1.38
N TRP A 375 -24.79 31.15 -1.19
CA TRP A 375 -24.70 29.74 -1.54
C TRP A 375 -24.56 29.57 -3.06
N HIS A 376 -23.32 29.45 -3.54
CA HIS A 376 -23.05 29.26 -4.96
C HIS A 376 -23.52 27.88 -5.44
N ARG A 377 -24.79 27.79 -5.90
CA ARG A 377 -25.21 26.76 -6.86
C ARG A 377 -24.40 26.91 -8.15
N ARG A 378 -23.21 26.30 -8.19
CA ARG A 378 -22.60 25.89 -9.47
C ARG A 378 -23.44 24.75 -10.03
N SER A 379 -24.53 25.10 -10.69
CA SER A 379 -25.34 24.20 -11.49
C SER A 379 -24.43 23.46 -12.46
N ALA A 380 -24.37 22.13 -12.32
CA ALA A 380 -23.77 21.29 -13.34
C ALA A 380 -24.56 21.51 -14.64
N GLY A 381 -23.90 22.03 -15.67
CA GLY A 381 -24.54 22.43 -16.92
C GLY A 381 -25.15 21.25 -17.67
N ARG A 382 -26.38 20.88 -17.33
CA ARG A 382 -27.26 20.17 -18.26
C ARG A 382 -27.74 21.17 -19.29
N ARG A 383 -27.24 21.05 -20.53
CA ARG A 383 -27.97 21.51 -21.72
C ARG A 383 -29.24 20.66 -21.86
N THR A 384 -30.30 21.02 -21.13
CA THR A 384 -31.65 20.67 -21.55
C THR A 384 -32.03 21.63 -22.66
N LYS A 385 -32.11 21.15 -23.91
CA LYS A 385 -32.83 21.89 -24.96
C LYS A 385 -34.25 22.13 -24.44
N ARG A 386 -34.71 23.38 -24.40
CA ARG A 386 -36.15 23.68 -24.38
C ARG A 386 -36.73 23.14 -25.69
N PRO A 387 -37.88 22.44 -25.69
CA PRO A 387 -38.82 22.55 -26.78
C PRO A 387 -39.43 23.96 -26.74
N GLU A 388 -39.49 24.63 -27.89
CA GLU A 388 -40.27 25.87 -28.01
C GLU A 388 -41.77 25.53 -28.05
N ALA A 389 -42.60 26.47 -27.59
CA ALA A 389 -44.05 26.31 -27.53
C ALA A 389 -44.75 27.20 -28.56
N GLY A 390 -45.73 26.62 -29.25
CA GLY A 390 -46.60 27.24 -30.25
C GLY A 390 -47.11 26.14 -31.19
N ASN A 391 -48.39 26.01 -31.51
CA ASN A 391 -49.59 26.80 -31.18
C ASN A 391 -50.80 25.82 -31.22
N PRO A 392 -51.91 26.03 -30.47
CA PRO A 392 -53.01 25.06 -30.43
C PRO A 392 -54.13 25.38 -31.43
N ALA A 393 -54.68 24.35 -32.09
CA ALA A 393 -56.06 24.32 -32.62
C ALA A 393 -56.46 22.88 -32.97
N ALA A 394 -57.71 22.51 -32.63
CA ALA A 394 -58.63 21.53 -33.24
C ALA A 394 -58.10 20.43 -34.20
N ALA A 395 -58.56 19.17 -34.19
CA ALA A 395 -59.48 18.37 -33.36
C ALA A 395 -59.31 16.87 -33.82
N ASP A 396 -60.12 15.84 -33.51
CA ASP A 396 -61.37 15.67 -32.73
C ASP A 396 -61.57 14.17 -32.34
N LEU A 397 -62.71 13.85 -31.73
CA LEU A 397 -63.44 12.56 -31.73
C LEU A 397 -62.79 11.28 -31.14
N LEU A 398 -63.29 10.98 -29.94
CA LEU A 398 -63.50 9.67 -29.30
C LEU A 398 -64.32 8.67 -30.18
N PRO A 399 -64.60 7.42 -29.72
CA PRO A 399 -63.92 6.52 -28.77
C PRO A 399 -63.71 5.08 -29.35
N GLY A 400 -63.06 4.19 -28.59
CA GLY A 400 -63.01 2.76 -28.97
C GLY A 400 -62.37 1.82 -27.93
N THR A 401 -63.16 1.34 -26.97
CA THR A 401 -62.83 0.17 -26.12
C THR A 401 -62.69 -1.11 -26.94
N VAL A 402 -61.82 -2.03 -26.52
CA VAL A 402 -62.10 -3.48 -26.33
C VAL A 402 -60.88 -4.20 -25.75
N GLU A 403 -61.12 -5.09 -24.78
CA GLU A 403 -60.12 -5.98 -24.17
C GLU A 403 -59.72 -7.14 -25.10
N LYS A 404 -58.57 -7.80 -24.83
CA LYS A 404 -58.51 -9.27 -24.73
C LYS A 404 -57.14 -9.81 -24.26
N ASN A 405 -57.22 -10.65 -23.23
CA ASN A 405 -56.54 -11.94 -22.98
C ASN A 405 -55.01 -12.03 -23.18
N LEU A 406 -54.23 -12.48 -22.17
CA LEU A 406 -54.14 -13.88 -21.68
C LEU A 406 -53.82 -14.89 -22.80
N ASP A 407 -52.58 -15.37 -22.85
CA ASP A 407 -52.28 -16.76 -22.45
C ASP A 407 -50.78 -17.10 -22.44
N LYS A 408 -50.40 -17.96 -21.48
CA LYS A 408 -49.14 -18.71 -21.27
C LYS A 408 -47.90 -17.95 -20.76
#